data_AF-A0A925CDB2-F1
#
_entry.id   AF-A0A925CDB2-F1
#
_cell.length_a   1.000
_cell.length_b   1.000
_cell.length_c   1.000
_cell.angle_alpha   90.00
_cell.angle_beta   90.00
_cell.angle_gamma   90.00
#
_symmetry.space_group_name_H-M   'P 1'
#
loop_
_entity.id
_entity.type
_entity.pdbx_description
1 polymer ?
#
loop_
_entity_poly.entity_id
_entity_poly.type
_entity_poly.pdbx_seq_one_letter_code
_entity_poly.pdbx_strand_id
1 'polypeptide(L)'
;MPDLVPVRSALFSVSDKTDLIPFATALVHRGVRLISTGGTAKVLVDAGLPVVPVDKVTGFPEGLDGRVKTLHPAVHGGLLAVRDNPDHAAFLKRHGIDTIDLVCINLYPFQRTIAAAETTPREAIEQIDVGGPAMVRAASKNYQWVAPVVAPKRYDRVVSELEAHNGSTTLDLRSQLAAEAFALTAEYDAAIAAYLSRRSPAPFPEVLRLTYTKADDLRYGENPHQQAALYRDPASTGQTVVNARQLHGKQLSYNNINDAAAALELVLTLKHLDPSCVGVCIVKHTNPCGAAIAAG
;
A
#
# COMPACT_ATOMS: atom_id res chain seq x y z
N MET A 1 -10.48 -12.40 -21.50
CA MET A 1 -9.86 -12.62 -20.18
C MET A 1 -10.67 -13.69 -19.46
N PRO A 2 -10.03 -14.71 -18.87
CA PRO A 2 -10.75 -15.74 -18.13
C PRO A 2 -11.44 -15.12 -16.92
N ASP A 3 -12.69 -15.52 -16.67
CA ASP A 3 -13.37 -15.08 -15.44
C ASP A 3 -12.71 -15.73 -14.22
N LEU A 4 -12.74 -17.06 -14.18
CA LEU A 4 -12.11 -17.85 -13.12
C LEU A 4 -10.70 -18.31 -13.48
N VAL A 5 -9.74 -18.08 -12.57
CA VAL A 5 -8.38 -18.61 -12.67
C VAL A 5 -8.02 -19.35 -11.38
N PRO A 6 -7.77 -20.67 -11.44
CA PRO A 6 -7.33 -21.46 -10.29
C PRO A 6 -5.99 -20.96 -9.74
N VAL A 7 -5.88 -20.87 -8.42
CA VAL A 7 -4.62 -20.57 -7.74
C VAL A 7 -3.93 -21.89 -7.39
N ARG A 8 -2.78 -22.15 -8.01
CA ARG A 8 -1.95 -23.34 -7.79
C ARG A 8 -0.59 -22.98 -7.21
N SER A 9 -0.11 -21.77 -7.45
CA SER A 9 1.14 -21.26 -6.88
C SER A 9 1.01 -19.81 -6.41
N ALA A 10 1.65 -19.52 -5.28
CA ALA A 10 1.65 -18.20 -4.67
C ALA A 10 3.07 -17.77 -4.29
N LEU A 11 3.51 -16.62 -4.79
CA LEU A 11 4.81 -16.04 -4.46
C LEU A 11 4.68 -15.01 -3.34
N PHE A 12 5.46 -15.18 -2.28
CA PHE A 12 5.46 -14.34 -1.08
C PHE A 12 6.77 -13.58 -0.92
N SER A 13 6.68 -12.27 -0.72
CA SER A 13 7.79 -11.43 -0.26
C SER A 13 7.22 -10.23 0.50
N VAL A 14 7.06 -10.37 1.83
CA VAL A 14 6.39 -9.36 2.67
C VAL A 14 7.30 -8.79 3.76
N SER A 15 7.22 -7.48 3.92
CA SER A 15 7.85 -6.72 5.00
C SER A 15 6.97 -6.69 6.26
N ASP A 16 5.66 -6.50 6.11
CA ASP A 16 4.67 -6.64 7.17
C ASP A 16 4.14 -8.09 7.19
N LYS A 17 4.24 -8.74 8.34
CA LYS A 17 3.89 -10.16 8.56
C LYS A 17 2.51 -10.34 9.21
N THR A 18 1.76 -9.25 9.40
CA THR A 18 0.40 -9.28 9.94
C THR A 18 -0.44 -10.30 9.18
N ASP A 19 -1.04 -11.25 9.91
CA ASP A 19 -1.91 -12.32 9.39
C ASP A 19 -1.32 -13.18 8.25
N LEU A 20 0.01 -13.18 8.08
CA LEU A 20 0.68 -13.95 7.03
C LEU A 20 0.49 -15.46 7.22
N ILE A 21 0.66 -15.97 8.45
CA ILE A 21 0.60 -17.41 8.73
C ILE A 21 -0.82 -17.96 8.49
N PRO A 22 -1.91 -17.37 9.03
CA PRO A 22 -3.27 -17.80 8.70
C PRO A 22 -3.55 -17.80 7.20
N PHE A 23 -3.15 -16.74 6.49
CA PHE A 23 -3.36 -16.62 5.06
C PHE A 23 -2.62 -17.71 4.27
N ALA A 24 -1.33 -17.91 4.53
CA ALA A 24 -0.53 -18.92 3.86
C ALA A 24 -1.00 -20.35 4.18
N THR A 25 -1.44 -20.60 5.41
CA THR A 25 -2.04 -21.88 5.82
C THR A 25 -3.30 -22.19 5.02
N ALA A 26 -4.18 -21.19 4.86
CA ALA A 26 -5.39 -21.33 4.05
C ALA A 26 -5.07 -21.68 2.59
N LEU A 27 -4.02 -21.10 2.01
CA LEU A 27 -3.57 -21.46 0.66
C LEU A 27 -3.03 -22.90 0.59
N VAL A 28 -2.20 -23.32 1.56
CA VAL A 28 -1.65 -24.70 1.60
C VAL A 28 -2.75 -25.74 1.74
N HIS A 29 -3.77 -25.51 2.59
CA HIS A 29 -4.92 -26.42 2.71
C HIS A 29 -5.70 -26.60 1.40
N ARG A 30 -5.54 -25.68 0.44
CA ARG A 30 -6.15 -25.75 -0.90
C ARG A 30 -5.18 -26.30 -1.96
N GLY A 31 -4.03 -26.82 -1.55
CA GLY A 31 -3.02 -27.38 -2.44
C GLY A 31 -2.18 -26.33 -3.18
N VAL A 32 -2.18 -25.07 -2.73
CA VAL A 32 -1.35 -24.01 -3.32
C VAL A 32 0.10 -24.19 -2.92
N ARG A 33 0.99 -24.24 -3.92
CA ARG A 33 2.44 -24.26 -3.73
C ARG A 33 2.95 -22.87 -3.33
N LEU A 34 3.53 -22.74 -2.14
CA LEU A 34 4.13 -21.49 -1.68
C LEU A 34 5.56 -21.34 -2.23
N ILE A 35 5.86 -20.17 -2.79
CA ILE A 35 7.19 -19.76 -3.25
C ILE A 35 7.62 -18.55 -2.42
N SER A 36 8.80 -18.55 -1.81
CA SER A 36 9.27 -17.39 -1.04
C SER A 36 10.80 -17.32 -0.91
N THR A 37 11.31 -16.20 -0.41
CA THR A 37 12.74 -15.92 -0.20
C THR A 37 12.95 -15.13 1.10
N GLY A 38 14.17 -15.19 1.65
CA GLY A 38 14.61 -14.39 2.78
C GLY A 38 13.76 -14.55 4.04
N GLY A 39 13.52 -13.45 4.74
CA GLY A 39 12.79 -13.45 6.02
C GLY A 39 11.35 -13.94 5.93
N THR A 40 10.70 -13.81 4.77
CA THR A 40 9.32 -14.33 4.58
C THR A 40 9.32 -15.85 4.54
N ALA A 41 10.24 -16.45 3.78
CA ALA A 41 10.38 -17.91 3.71
C ALA A 41 10.67 -18.51 5.09
N LYS A 42 11.56 -17.87 5.87
CA LYS A 42 11.89 -18.31 7.23
C LYS A 42 10.66 -18.36 8.13
N VAL A 43 9.87 -17.28 8.18
CA VAL A 43 8.66 -17.20 9.01
C VAL A 43 7.64 -18.28 8.64
N LEU A 44 7.45 -18.54 7.34
CA LEU A 44 6.54 -19.58 6.86
C LEU A 44 7.03 -21.00 7.22
N VAL A 45 8.33 -21.27 7.06
CA VAL A 45 8.95 -22.56 7.42
C VAL A 45 8.93 -22.80 8.93
N ASP A 46 9.22 -21.79 9.73
CA ASP A 46 9.18 -21.87 11.21
C ASP A 46 7.74 -22.16 11.70
N ALA A 47 6.73 -21.77 10.94
CA ALA A 47 5.32 -22.12 11.18
C ALA A 47 4.92 -23.52 10.65
N GLY A 48 5.87 -24.30 10.13
CA GLY A 48 5.65 -25.64 9.61
C GLY A 48 5.04 -25.72 8.20
N LEU A 49 5.01 -24.60 7.46
CA LEU A 49 4.43 -24.59 6.11
C LEU A 49 5.47 -25.01 5.05
N PRO A 50 5.07 -25.81 4.05
CA PRO A 50 5.95 -26.18 2.95
C PRO A 50 6.18 -24.97 2.03
N VAL A 51 7.44 -24.54 1.91
CA VAL A 51 7.85 -23.42 1.06
C VAL A 51 8.91 -23.87 0.08
N VAL A 52 8.74 -23.49 -1.18
CA VAL A 52 9.77 -23.60 -2.22
C VAL A 52 10.59 -22.32 -2.23
N PRO A 53 11.89 -22.38 -1.92
CA PRO A 53 12.80 -21.24 -2.05
C PRO A 53 12.85 -20.70 -3.49
N VAL A 54 12.92 -19.38 -3.66
CA VAL A 54 13.01 -18.74 -4.99
C VAL A 54 14.26 -19.17 -5.76
N ASP A 55 15.40 -19.36 -5.09
CA ASP A 55 16.64 -19.85 -5.71
C ASP A 55 16.49 -21.24 -6.36
N LYS A 56 15.63 -22.11 -5.81
CA LYS A 56 15.26 -23.38 -6.45
C LYS A 56 14.39 -23.20 -7.68
N VAL A 57 13.56 -22.14 -7.72
CA VAL A 57 12.73 -21.79 -8.89
C VAL A 57 13.59 -21.18 -9.99
N THR A 58 14.56 -20.34 -9.64
CA THR A 58 15.41 -19.63 -10.61
C THR A 58 16.62 -20.44 -11.05
N GLY A 59 17.12 -21.36 -10.21
CA GLY A 59 18.43 -21.98 -10.36
C GLY A 59 19.59 -21.01 -10.13
N PHE A 60 19.32 -19.82 -9.57
CA PHE A 60 20.30 -18.76 -9.37
C PHE A 60 20.40 -18.41 -7.87
N PRO A 61 21.62 -18.41 -7.28
CA PRO A 61 21.80 -18.15 -5.87
C PRO A 61 21.49 -16.68 -5.53
N GLU A 62 21.12 -16.42 -4.27
CA GLU A 62 21.03 -15.05 -3.77
C GLU A 62 22.42 -14.37 -3.78
N GLY A 63 22.45 -13.09 -4.15
CA GLY A 63 23.69 -12.30 -4.24
C GLY A 63 23.43 -10.80 -4.12
N LEU A 64 24.52 -10.03 -4.00
CA LEU A 64 24.50 -8.57 -3.84
C LEU A 64 23.61 -8.12 -2.67
N ASP A 65 23.79 -8.76 -1.51
CA ASP A 65 23.02 -8.48 -0.29
C ASP A 65 21.49 -8.57 -0.50
N GLY A 66 21.06 -9.48 -1.39
CA GLY A 66 19.65 -9.72 -1.68
C GLY A 66 19.01 -8.77 -2.71
N ARG A 67 19.79 -7.88 -3.33
CA ARG A 67 19.30 -6.90 -4.33
C ARG A 67 18.75 -7.55 -5.61
N VAL A 68 19.25 -8.74 -5.98
CA VAL A 68 18.93 -9.40 -7.27
C VAL A 68 18.29 -10.78 -7.13
N LYS A 69 17.53 -11.02 -6.05
CA LYS A 69 16.92 -12.33 -5.76
C LYS A 69 15.78 -12.74 -6.70
N THR A 70 14.93 -11.81 -7.12
CA THR A 70 13.68 -12.11 -7.85
C THR A 70 13.63 -11.52 -9.26
N LEU A 71 14.64 -10.74 -9.64
CA LEU A 71 14.77 -10.12 -10.96
C LEU A 71 15.26 -11.15 -11.99
N HIS A 72 14.48 -12.22 -12.16
CA HIS A 72 14.85 -13.37 -12.98
C HIS A 72 13.72 -13.75 -13.96
N PRO A 73 14.05 -14.18 -15.20
CA PRO A 73 13.04 -14.62 -16.18
C PRO A 73 12.14 -15.77 -15.71
N ALA A 74 12.64 -16.67 -14.86
CA ALA A 74 11.80 -17.74 -14.28
C ALA A 74 10.68 -17.20 -13.37
N VAL A 75 10.91 -16.06 -12.70
CA VAL A 75 9.87 -15.41 -11.88
C VAL A 75 8.98 -14.55 -12.77
N HIS A 76 9.57 -13.62 -13.53
CA HIS A 76 8.80 -12.67 -14.32
C HIS A 76 8.09 -13.31 -15.52
N GLY A 77 8.63 -14.37 -16.11
CA GLY A 77 7.96 -15.18 -17.13
C GLY A 77 6.72 -15.87 -16.57
N GLY A 78 6.83 -16.45 -15.36
CA GLY A 78 5.69 -17.04 -14.65
C GLY A 78 4.58 -16.04 -14.31
N LEU A 79 4.95 -14.76 -14.09
CA LEU A 79 4.02 -13.67 -13.82
C LEU A 79 3.40 -13.04 -15.06
N LEU A 80 4.17 -12.89 -16.15
CA LEU A 80 3.77 -12.07 -17.32
C LEU A 80 3.21 -12.88 -18.49
N ALA A 81 3.31 -14.21 -18.46
CA ALA A 81 2.79 -15.03 -19.55
C ALA A 81 1.26 -14.89 -19.69
N VAL A 82 0.82 -14.59 -20.92
CA VAL A 82 -0.58 -14.62 -21.32
C VAL A 82 -0.91 -16.07 -21.65
N ARG A 83 -1.63 -16.75 -20.76
CA ARG A 83 -1.68 -18.22 -20.73
C ARG A 83 -2.52 -18.85 -21.85
N ASP A 84 -3.41 -18.08 -22.46
CA ASP A 84 -4.19 -18.45 -23.64
C ASP A 84 -3.47 -18.09 -24.97
N ASN A 85 -2.30 -17.46 -24.91
CA ASN A 85 -1.45 -17.24 -26.08
C ASN A 85 -0.55 -18.49 -26.31
N PRO A 86 -0.65 -19.16 -27.47
CA PRO A 86 0.09 -20.39 -27.74
C PRO A 86 1.62 -20.19 -27.76
N ASP A 87 2.11 -19.02 -28.19
CA ASP A 87 3.54 -18.73 -28.23
C ASP A 87 4.11 -18.56 -26.82
N HIS A 88 3.36 -17.90 -25.93
CA HIS A 88 3.75 -17.77 -24.53
C HIS A 88 3.74 -19.13 -23.82
N ALA A 89 2.72 -19.96 -24.04
CA ALA A 89 2.66 -21.31 -23.47
C ALA A 89 3.82 -22.19 -23.97
N ALA A 90 4.15 -22.12 -25.26
CA ALA A 90 5.30 -22.83 -25.83
C ALA A 90 6.63 -22.33 -25.24
N PHE A 91 6.78 -21.02 -25.06
CA PHE A 91 7.96 -20.42 -24.43
C PHE A 91 8.15 -20.92 -23.00
N LEU A 92 7.10 -20.86 -22.17
CA LEU A 92 7.15 -21.34 -20.79
C LEU A 92 7.57 -22.82 -20.73
N LYS A 93 6.95 -23.67 -21.55
CA LYS A 93 7.27 -25.10 -21.61
C LYS A 93 8.70 -25.35 -22.07
N ARG A 94 9.17 -24.66 -23.11
CA ARG A 94 10.54 -24.80 -23.64
C ARG A 94 11.60 -24.46 -22.61
N HIS A 95 11.33 -23.46 -21.77
CA HIS A 95 12.28 -22.96 -20.78
C HIS A 95 12.04 -23.49 -19.36
N GLY A 96 11.07 -24.41 -19.17
CA GLY A 96 10.76 -24.99 -17.86
C GLY A 96 10.28 -23.95 -16.84
N ILE A 97 9.54 -22.93 -17.29
CA ILE A 97 9.04 -21.85 -16.44
C ILE A 97 7.61 -22.17 -16.00
N ASP A 98 7.43 -22.34 -14.69
CA ASP A 98 6.10 -22.51 -14.09
C ASP A 98 5.36 -21.17 -13.99
N THR A 99 4.03 -21.20 -14.10
CA THR A 99 3.18 -20.02 -13.86
C THR A 99 3.08 -19.68 -12.38
N ILE A 100 2.87 -18.40 -12.09
CA ILE A 100 2.55 -17.87 -10.76
C ILE A 100 1.13 -17.29 -10.79
N ASP A 101 0.25 -17.74 -9.91
CA ASP A 101 -1.18 -17.38 -9.93
C ASP A 101 -1.52 -16.28 -8.92
N LEU A 102 -0.78 -16.22 -7.82
CA LEU A 102 -0.94 -15.21 -6.78
C LEU A 102 0.42 -14.65 -6.39
N VAL A 103 0.46 -13.35 -6.17
CA VAL A 103 1.62 -12.66 -5.60
C VAL A 103 1.18 -11.96 -4.33
N CYS A 104 1.85 -12.23 -3.22
CA CYS A 104 1.64 -11.55 -1.95
C CYS A 104 2.90 -10.74 -1.59
N ILE A 105 2.85 -9.44 -1.86
CA ILE A 105 3.99 -8.54 -1.66
C ILE A 105 3.49 -7.24 -1.05
N ASN A 106 3.98 -6.89 0.14
CA ASN A 106 3.89 -5.53 0.65
C ASN A 106 5.29 -4.92 0.69
N LEU A 107 5.38 -3.68 0.25
CA LEU A 107 6.64 -2.95 0.18
C LEU A 107 7.05 -2.51 1.59
N TYR A 108 8.35 -2.50 1.86
CA TYR A 108 8.83 -1.87 3.08
C TYR A 108 8.39 -0.40 3.06
N PRO A 109 7.85 0.14 4.16
CA PRO A 109 7.35 1.51 4.18
C PRO A 109 8.53 2.48 4.14
N PHE A 110 9.03 2.79 2.94
CA PHE A 110 10.10 3.76 2.70
C PHE A 110 9.82 5.10 3.39
N GLN A 111 8.56 5.53 3.38
CA GLN A 111 8.06 6.70 4.13
C GLN A 111 8.37 6.63 5.63
N ARG A 112 8.26 5.46 6.27
CA ARG A 112 8.61 5.28 7.70
C ARG A 112 10.11 5.40 7.92
N THR A 113 10.93 4.85 7.01
CA THR A 113 12.40 4.97 7.09
C THR A 113 12.80 6.43 7.06
N ILE A 114 12.35 7.19 6.05
CA ILE A 114 12.77 8.59 5.86
C ILE A 114 12.16 9.56 6.88
N ALA A 115 11.18 9.11 7.67
CA ALA A 115 10.59 9.88 8.78
C ALA A 115 11.38 9.73 10.08
N ALA A 116 12.22 8.69 10.22
CA ALA A 116 13.04 8.50 11.41
C ALA A 116 14.22 9.49 11.40
N ALA A 117 14.37 10.26 12.49
CA ALA A 117 15.37 11.33 12.60
C ALA A 117 16.82 10.86 12.38
N GLU A 118 17.12 9.60 12.74
CA GLU A 118 18.45 9.01 12.68
C GLU A 118 18.83 8.45 11.30
N THR A 119 17.89 8.41 10.34
CA THR A 119 18.14 7.74 9.05
C THR A 119 19.09 8.55 8.18
N THR A 120 20.24 7.96 7.87
CA THR A 120 21.23 8.54 6.96
C THR A 120 20.78 8.45 5.49
N PRO A 121 21.32 9.30 4.60
CA PRO A 121 21.05 9.20 3.17
C PRO A 121 21.41 7.85 2.56
N ARG A 122 22.45 7.19 3.08
CA ARG A 122 22.86 5.87 2.63
C ARG A 122 21.83 4.82 3.01
N GLU A 123 21.38 4.81 4.26
CA GLU A 123 20.35 3.88 4.73
C GLU A 123 19.03 4.06 3.98
N ALA A 124 18.62 5.30 3.72
CA ALA A 124 17.43 5.56 2.90
C ALA A 124 17.57 4.93 1.50
N ILE A 125 18.72 5.11 0.82
CA ILE A 125 18.96 4.53 -0.51
C ILE A 125 18.93 2.99 -0.47
N GLU A 126 19.49 2.36 0.56
CA GLU A 126 19.46 0.90 0.71
C GLU A 126 18.04 0.34 0.89
N GLN A 127 17.11 1.15 1.41
CA GLN A 127 15.71 0.75 1.59
C GLN A 127 14.86 0.88 0.32
N ILE A 128 15.44 1.33 -0.80
CA ILE A 128 14.73 1.37 -2.09
C ILE A 128 14.65 -0.05 -2.67
N ASP A 129 13.50 -0.70 -2.46
CA ASP A 129 13.16 -1.97 -3.09
C ASP A 129 13.01 -1.83 -4.62
N VAL A 130 13.66 -2.73 -5.35
CA VAL A 130 13.58 -2.86 -6.80
C VAL A 130 12.75 -4.08 -7.19
N GLY A 131 12.98 -5.21 -6.52
CA GLY A 131 12.36 -6.50 -6.85
C GLY A 131 10.87 -6.53 -6.50
N GLY A 132 10.49 -5.97 -5.34
CA GLY A 132 9.10 -5.87 -4.90
C GLY A 132 8.23 -5.12 -5.92
N PRO A 133 8.53 -3.85 -6.24
CA PRO A 133 7.77 -3.09 -7.23
C PRO A 133 7.76 -3.75 -8.61
N ALA A 134 8.87 -4.35 -9.05
CA ALA A 134 8.92 -5.06 -10.32
C ALA A 134 7.94 -6.24 -10.37
N MET A 135 7.88 -7.06 -9.32
CA MET A 135 6.95 -8.20 -9.24
C MET A 135 5.50 -7.74 -9.09
N VAL A 136 5.23 -6.72 -8.26
CA VAL A 136 3.89 -6.14 -8.09
C VAL A 136 3.36 -5.61 -9.41
N ARG A 137 4.16 -4.83 -10.15
CA ARG A 137 3.78 -4.29 -11.47
C ARG A 137 3.60 -5.40 -12.51
N ALA A 138 4.46 -6.43 -12.49
CA ALA A 138 4.33 -7.57 -13.40
C ALA A 138 3.02 -8.34 -13.19
N ALA A 139 2.70 -8.68 -11.94
CA ALA A 139 1.45 -9.33 -11.57
C ALA A 139 0.23 -8.46 -11.92
N SER A 140 0.30 -7.16 -11.62
CA SER A 140 -0.79 -6.21 -11.87
C SER A 140 -1.03 -5.96 -13.36
N LYS A 141 0.04 -5.90 -14.17
CA LYS A 141 -0.09 -5.85 -15.64
C LYS A 141 -0.83 -7.07 -16.17
N ASN A 142 -0.55 -8.24 -15.60
CA ASN A 142 -1.14 -9.51 -16.02
C ASN A 142 -2.30 -9.97 -15.11
N TYR A 143 -3.07 -9.02 -14.56
CA TYR A 143 -4.17 -9.30 -13.63
C TYR A 143 -5.24 -10.23 -14.22
N GLN A 144 -5.32 -10.34 -15.55
CA GLN A 144 -6.18 -11.32 -16.20
C GLN A 144 -5.85 -12.76 -15.78
N TRP A 145 -4.63 -13.05 -15.31
CA TRP A 145 -4.16 -14.36 -14.88
C TRP A 145 -3.61 -14.40 -13.45
N VAL A 146 -3.17 -13.28 -12.89
CA VAL A 146 -2.46 -13.23 -11.60
C VAL A 146 -3.19 -12.33 -10.61
N ALA A 147 -3.29 -12.75 -9.35
CA ALA A 147 -3.86 -11.95 -8.26
C ALA A 147 -2.74 -11.23 -7.46
N PRO A 148 -2.57 -9.90 -7.59
CA PRO A 148 -1.58 -9.13 -6.82
C PRO A 148 -2.14 -8.66 -5.47
N VAL A 149 -1.82 -9.38 -4.40
CA VAL A 149 -2.23 -9.06 -3.03
C VAL A 149 -1.15 -8.23 -2.35
N VAL A 150 -1.43 -6.94 -2.09
CA VAL A 150 -0.42 -6.00 -1.57
C VAL A 150 -0.63 -5.50 -0.14
N ALA A 151 -1.71 -5.92 0.52
CA ALA A 151 -2.03 -5.49 1.88
C ALA A 151 -2.69 -6.61 2.70
N PRO A 152 -2.31 -6.80 3.98
CA PRO A 152 -2.90 -7.82 4.85
C PRO A 152 -4.42 -7.77 4.97
N LYS A 153 -5.00 -6.56 4.98
CA LYS A 153 -6.46 -6.33 5.01
C LYS A 153 -7.25 -6.99 3.86
N ARG A 154 -6.56 -7.54 2.85
CA ARG A 154 -7.18 -8.26 1.72
C ARG A 154 -7.17 -9.77 1.87
N TYR A 155 -6.42 -10.32 2.83
CA TYR A 155 -6.24 -11.77 2.98
C TYR A 155 -7.58 -12.49 3.14
N ASP A 156 -8.44 -12.04 4.04
CA ASP A 156 -9.75 -12.66 4.27
C ASP A 156 -10.62 -12.66 3.00
N ARG A 157 -10.68 -11.53 2.29
CA ARG A 157 -11.43 -11.44 1.03
C ARG A 157 -10.91 -12.43 0.00
N VAL A 158 -9.59 -12.56 -0.15
CA VAL A 158 -8.99 -13.50 -1.09
C VAL A 158 -9.32 -14.95 -0.69
N VAL A 159 -9.23 -15.29 0.59
CA VAL A 159 -9.58 -16.63 1.08
C VAL A 159 -11.06 -16.94 0.83
N SER A 160 -11.97 -16.03 1.15
CA SER A 160 -13.40 -16.17 0.88
C SER A 160 -13.70 -16.35 -0.61
N GLU A 161 -12.99 -15.64 -1.49
CA GLU A 161 -13.13 -15.81 -2.94
C GLU A 161 -12.72 -17.22 -3.38
N LEU A 162 -11.56 -17.70 -2.90
CA LEU A 162 -11.07 -19.05 -3.19
C LEU A 162 -12.04 -20.12 -2.66
N GLU A 163 -12.69 -19.89 -1.52
CA GLU A 163 -13.74 -20.77 -0.99
C GLU A 163 -14.97 -20.81 -1.90
N ALA A 164 -15.48 -19.64 -2.30
CA ALA A 164 -16.68 -19.53 -3.11
C ALA A 164 -16.50 -20.09 -4.53
N HIS A 165 -15.26 -20.08 -5.06
CA HIS A 165 -14.97 -20.41 -6.45
C HIS A 165 -14.00 -21.60 -6.62
N ASN A 166 -14.05 -22.58 -5.70
CA ASN A 166 -13.32 -23.85 -5.80
C ASN A 166 -11.81 -23.66 -6.08
N GLY A 167 -11.17 -22.80 -5.26
CA GLY A 167 -9.75 -22.48 -5.35
C GLY A 167 -9.39 -21.50 -6.47
N SER A 168 -10.36 -20.81 -7.07
CA SER A 168 -10.14 -19.85 -8.15
C SER A 168 -10.40 -18.41 -7.71
N THR A 169 -9.76 -17.46 -8.38
CA THR A 169 -10.08 -16.03 -8.27
C THR A 169 -10.96 -15.61 -9.44
N THR A 170 -11.83 -14.62 -9.23
CA THR A 170 -12.61 -13.96 -10.30
C THR A 170 -11.81 -12.84 -10.97
N LEU A 171 -12.22 -12.46 -12.18
CA LEU A 171 -11.64 -11.32 -12.89
C LEU A 171 -11.87 -10.01 -12.13
N ASP A 172 -13.02 -9.85 -11.48
CA ASP A 172 -13.36 -8.68 -10.67
C ASP A 172 -12.38 -8.51 -9.50
N LEU A 173 -12.17 -9.58 -8.70
CA LEU A 173 -11.19 -9.53 -7.61
C LEU A 173 -9.80 -9.16 -8.13
N ARG A 174 -9.31 -9.83 -9.18
CA ARG A 174 -7.97 -9.57 -9.72
C ARG A 174 -7.82 -8.15 -10.25
N SER A 175 -8.85 -7.61 -10.90
CA SER A 175 -8.85 -6.22 -11.40
C SER A 175 -8.76 -5.21 -10.27
N GLN A 176 -9.55 -5.38 -9.21
CA GLN A 176 -9.53 -4.48 -8.04
C GLN A 176 -8.19 -4.56 -7.30
N LEU A 177 -7.66 -5.77 -7.13
CA LEU A 177 -6.33 -5.99 -6.55
C LEU A 177 -5.22 -5.32 -7.38
N ALA A 178 -5.30 -5.39 -8.71
CA ALA A 178 -4.33 -4.75 -9.60
C ALA A 178 -4.38 -3.22 -9.53
N ALA A 179 -5.58 -2.63 -9.42
CA ALA A 179 -5.73 -1.20 -9.21
C ALA A 179 -5.10 -0.76 -7.88
N GLU A 180 -5.33 -1.49 -6.78
CA GLU A 180 -4.71 -1.23 -5.48
C GLU A 180 -3.18 -1.39 -5.53
N ALA A 181 -2.70 -2.42 -6.23
CA ALA A 181 -1.27 -2.69 -6.39
C ALA A 181 -0.54 -1.59 -7.18
N PHE A 182 -1.14 -1.07 -8.27
CA PHE A 182 -0.56 0.07 -8.98
C PHE A 182 -0.60 1.36 -8.15
N ALA A 183 -1.67 1.59 -7.40
CA ALA A 183 -1.76 2.73 -6.48
C ALA A 183 -0.64 2.68 -5.42
N LEU A 184 -0.36 1.50 -4.84
CA LEU A 184 0.76 1.31 -3.91
C LEU A 184 2.10 1.68 -4.56
N THR A 185 2.38 1.20 -5.78
CA THR A 185 3.65 1.51 -6.45
C THR A 185 3.78 2.99 -6.83
N ALA A 186 2.66 3.64 -7.18
CA ALA A 186 2.66 5.08 -7.45
C ALA A 186 2.97 5.91 -6.20
N GLU A 187 2.38 5.54 -5.06
CA GLU A 187 2.70 6.16 -3.76
C GLU A 187 4.17 5.94 -3.37
N TYR A 188 4.66 4.73 -3.55
CA TYR A 188 6.04 4.37 -3.25
C TYR A 188 7.05 5.18 -4.06
N ASP A 189 6.88 5.25 -5.38
CA ASP A 189 7.76 6.02 -6.26
C ASP A 189 7.64 7.54 -6.01
N ALA A 190 6.45 8.04 -5.68
CA ALA A 190 6.26 9.44 -5.29
C ALA A 190 7.05 9.78 -4.02
N ALA A 191 7.05 8.90 -3.02
CA ALA A 191 7.83 9.09 -1.79
C ALA A 191 9.34 9.10 -2.06
N ILE A 192 9.84 8.21 -2.92
CA ILE A 192 11.25 8.18 -3.32
C ILE A 192 11.62 9.46 -4.06
N ALA A 193 10.81 9.88 -5.05
CA ALA A 193 11.05 11.11 -5.81
C ALA A 193 11.09 12.34 -4.89
N ALA A 194 10.13 12.46 -3.97
CA ALA A 194 10.08 13.56 -3.01
C ALA A 194 11.28 13.57 -2.07
N TYR A 195 11.76 12.40 -1.63
CA TYR A 195 12.97 12.29 -0.81
C TYR A 195 14.22 12.74 -1.58
N LEU A 196 14.41 12.24 -2.79
CA LEU A 196 15.58 12.57 -3.62
C LEU A 196 15.61 14.04 -4.05
N SER A 197 14.44 14.67 -4.23
CA SER A 197 14.35 16.09 -4.59
C SER A 197 14.71 17.05 -3.45
N ARG A 198 14.79 16.60 -2.19
CA ARG A 198 15.20 17.45 -1.04
C ARG A 198 16.60 18.06 -1.16
N ARG A 199 17.41 17.57 -2.11
CA ARG A 199 18.73 18.13 -2.43
C ARG A 199 18.66 19.45 -3.22
N SER A 200 17.49 19.78 -3.78
CA SER A 200 17.29 21.04 -4.48
C SER A 200 17.15 22.19 -3.47
N PRO A 201 17.87 23.32 -3.66
CA PRO A 201 17.70 24.51 -2.82
C PRO A 201 16.43 25.31 -3.17
N ALA A 202 15.67 24.92 -4.19
CA ALA A 202 14.47 25.63 -4.60
C ALA A 202 13.36 25.52 -3.54
N PRO A 203 12.64 26.61 -3.22
CA PRO A 203 11.59 26.59 -2.20
C PRO A 203 10.36 25.75 -2.59
N PHE A 204 10.16 25.54 -3.90
CA PHE A 204 9.07 24.72 -4.44
C PHE A 204 9.64 23.70 -5.43
N PRO A 205 9.10 22.46 -5.44
CA PRO A 205 9.54 21.45 -6.40
C PRO A 205 9.02 21.79 -7.82
N GLU A 206 9.79 21.40 -8.83
CA GLU A 206 9.35 21.48 -10.24
C GLU A 206 8.12 20.60 -10.49
N VAL A 207 8.02 19.46 -9.80
CA VAL A 207 6.88 18.56 -9.87
C VAL A 207 6.35 18.28 -8.46
N LEU A 208 5.14 18.76 -8.18
CA LEU A 208 4.42 18.49 -6.94
C LEU A 208 3.61 17.19 -7.07
N ARG A 209 3.89 16.22 -6.18
CA ARG A 209 3.13 14.97 -6.07
C ARG A 209 2.49 14.93 -4.69
N LEU A 210 1.16 14.88 -4.66
CA LEU A 210 0.40 14.81 -3.41
C LEU A 210 -0.28 13.45 -3.32
N THR A 211 -0.11 12.78 -2.18
CA THR A 211 -0.75 11.49 -1.90
C THR A 211 -1.68 11.65 -0.72
N TYR A 212 -2.94 11.25 -0.90
CA TYR A 212 -3.92 11.24 0.17
C TYR A 212 -4.70 9.94 0.18
N THR A 213 -5.02 9.44 1.38
CA THR A 213 -5.91 8.29 1.56
C THR A 213 -7.29 8.78 1.95
N LYS A 214 -8.33 8.23 1.32
CA LYS A 214 -9.71 8.53 1.68
C LYS A 214 -9.98 8.11 3.12
N ALA A 215 -10.44 9.05 3.94
CA ALA A 215 -10.80 8.83 5.33
C ALA A 215 -12.31 8.56 5.48
N ASP A 216 -13.15 9.30 4.75
CA ASP A 216 -14.62 9.13 4.83
C ASP A 216 -15.34 9.68 3.59
N ASP A 217 -16.55 9.18 3.33
CA ASP A 217 -17.53 9.80 2.44
C ASP A 217 -18.33 10.84 3.22
N LEU A 218 -18.46 12.06 2.69
CA LEU A 218 -19.26 13.10 3.34
C LEU A 218 -20.67 13.09 2.78
N ARG A 219 -21.65 13.44 3.63
CA ARG A 219 -23.08 13.50 3.25
C ARG A 219 -23.34 14.33 1.98
N TYR A 220 -22.61 15.42 1.84
CA TYR A 220 -22.60 16.34 0.70
C TYR A 220 -21.41 17.31 0.86
N GLY A 221 -21.12 18.08 -0.19
CA GLY A 221 -20.11 19.13 -0.19
C GLY A 221 -20.54 20.38 0.56
N GLU A 222 -20.19 21.55 0.04
CA GLU A 222 -20.61 22.82 0.65
C GLU A 222 -22.13 22.99 0.61
N ASN A 223 -22.77 22.48 -0.45
CA ASN A 223 -24.22 22.49 -0.66
C ASN A 223 -24.77 21.06 -0.88
N PRO A 224 -26.05 20.79 -0.57
CA PRO A 224 -26.63 19.44 -0.62
C PRO A 224 -26.57 18.70 -1.97
N HIS A 225 -26.48 19.43 -3.08
CA HIS A 225 -26.43 18.84 -4.42
C HIS A 225 -25.02 18.41 -4.86
N GLN A 226 -23.99 18.70 -4.05
CA GLN A 226 -22.59 18.42 -4.34
C GLN A 226 -22.14 17.17 -3.59
N GLN A 227 -21.39 16.28 -4.25
CA GLN A 227 -20.73 15.15 -3.59
C GLN A 227 -19.41 15.60 -2.95
N ALA A 228 -19.00 14.95 -1.86
CA ALA A 228 -17.71 15.21 -1.22
C ALA A 228 -17.17 14.01 -0.44
N ALA A 229 -15.86 13.98 -0.24
CA ALA A 229 -15.16 12.99 0.57
C ALA A 229 -14.02 13.67 1.33
N LEU A 230 -13.70 13.14 2.51
CA LEU A 230 -12.56 13.56 3.32
C LEU A 230 -11.35 12.69 2.99
N TYR A 231 -10.22 13.35 2.74
CA TYR A 231 -8.94 12.71 2.46
C TYR A 231 -7.91 13.14 3.50
N ARG A 232 -7.00 12.23 3.86
CA ARG A 232 -5.92 12.45 4.83
C ARG A 232 -4.57 12.21 4.17
N ASP A 233 -3.63 13.13 4.40
CA ASP A 233 -2.23 12.91 4.06
C ASP A 233 -1.66 11.88 5.04
N PRO A 234 -1.17 10.70 4.58
CA PRO A 234 -0.59 9.68 5.45
C PRO A 234 0.59 10.16 6.29
N ALA A 235 1.31 11.20 5.84
CA ALA A 235 2.42 11.81 6.56
C ALA A 235 1.98 12.89 7.56
N SER A 236 0.70 13.27 7.58
CA SER A 236 0.19 14.30 8.48
C SER A 236 0.32 13.84 9.94
N THR A 237 1.16 14.54 10.69
CA THR A 237 1.31 14.38 12.13
C THR A 237 0.95 15.69 12.82
N GLY A 238 0.33 15.63 13.99
CA GLY A 238 -0.02 16.82 14.79
C GLY A 238 -1.51 17.15 14.86
N GLN A 239 -1.77 18.33 15.43
CA GLN A 239 -3.11 18.80 15.80
C GLN A 239 -3.84 19.35 14.57
N THR A 240 -4.54 18.47 13.85
CA THR A 240 -5.40 18.85 12.73
C THR A 240 -6.80 18.27 12.92
N VAL A 241 -7.80 18.88 12.30
CA VAL A 241 -9.17 18.35 12.31
C VAL A 241 -9.24 16.98 11.65
N VAL A 242 -8.46 16.77 10.59
CA VAL A 242 -8.43 15.50 9.86
C VAL A 242 -7.86 14.36 10.71
N ASN A 243 -7.01 14.66 11.69
CA ASN A 243 -6.45 13.70 12.64
C ASN A 243 -7.26 13.57 13.94
N ALA A 244 -8.30 14.40 14.12
CA ALA A 244 -9.09 14.42 15.34
C ALA A 244 -9.98 13.18 15.47
N ARG A 245 -10.18 12.71 16.72
CA ARG A 245 -11.16 11.69 17.04
C ARG A 245 -12.49 12.34 17.41
N GLN A 246 -13.53 12.07 16.64
CA GLN A 246 -14.88 12.48 17.01
C GLN A 246 -15.38 11.64 18.20
N LEU A 247 -15.64 12.28 19.35
CA LEU A 247 -16.09 11.60 20.57
C LEU A 247 -17.61 11.44 20.65
N HIS A 248 -18.37 12.34 20.02
CA HIS A 248 -19.83 12.35 20.03
C HIS A 248 -20.41 13.10 18.82
N GLY A 249 -21.73 13.04 18.64
CA GLY A 249 -22.48 13.77 17.62
C GLY A 249 -22.61 13.01 16.29
N LYS A 250 -23.39 13.59 15.38
CA LYS A 250 -23.55 13.08 14.00
C LYS A 250 -22.25 13.27 13.20
N GLN A 251 -22.09 12.52 12.11
CA GLN A 251 -21.00 12.72 11.15
C GLN A 251 -20.86 14.21 10.76
N LEU A 252 -19.62 14.71 10.73
CA LEU A 252 -19.32 16.09 10.34
C LEU A 252 -19.68 16.32 8.86
N SER A 253 -20.23 17.49 8.53
CA SER A 253 -20.38 17.92 7.13
C SER A 253 -19.06 18.54 6.62
N TYR A 254 -18.99 18.75 5.30
CA TYR A 254 -17.91 19.52 4.66
C TYR A 254 -17.69 20.87 5.35
N ASN A 255 -18.77 21.64 5.56
CA ASN A 255 -18.68 22.96 6.22
C ASN A 255 -18.26 22.85 7.69
N ASN A 256 -18.66 21.81 8.42
CA ASN A 256 -18.21 21.61 9.79
C ASN A 256 -16.70 21.35 9.86
N ILE A 257 -16.15 20.59 8.91
CA ILE A 257 -14.71 20.32 8.84
C ILE A 257 -13.96 21.62 8.52
N ASN A 258 -14.43 22.44 7.57
CA ASN A 258 -13.83 23.73 7.25
C ASN A 258 -13.88 24.72 8.42
N ASP A 259 -15.03 24.87 9.08
CA ASP A 259 -15.18 25.75 10.25
C ASP A 259 -14.30 25.29 11.41
N ALA A 260 -14.25 23.98 11.68
CA ALA A 260 -13.39 23.42 12.71
C ALA A 260 -11.90 23.62 12.40
N ALA A 261 -11.49 23.50 11.13
CA ALA A 261 -10.10 23.69 10.73
C ALA A 261 -9.68 25.16 10.92
N ALA A 262 -10.51 26.10 10.46
CA ALA A 262 -10.28 27.53 10.69
C ALA A 262 -10.24 27.88 12.18
N ALA A 263 -11.13 27.30 12.98
CA ALA A 263 -11.15 27.51 14.43
C ALA A 263 -9.89 26.98 15.11
N LEU A 264 -9.43 25.79 14.73
CA LEU A 264 -8.23 25.18 15.28
C LEU A 264 -6.98 26.01 14.95
N GLU A 265 -6.80 26.40 13.69
CA GLU A 265 -5.66 27.23 13.26
C GLU A 265 -5.63 28.58 14.00
N LEU A 266 -6.79 29.20 14.20
CA LEU A 266 -6.89 30.47 14.94
C LEU A 266 -6.48 30.29 16.42
N VAL A 267 -6.98 29.25 17.09
CA VAL A 267 -6.61 28.98 18.49
C VAL A 267 -5.13 28.62 18.63
N LEU A 268 -4.58 27.86 17.69
CA LEU A 268 -3.14 27.54 17.66
C LEU A 268 -2.30 28.80 17.47
N THR A 269 -2.74 29.73 16.61
CA THR A 269 -2.09 31.03 16.41
C THR A 269 -2.10 31.86 17.69
N LEU A 270 -3.24 31.94 18.39
CA LEU A 270 -3.33 32.65 19.68
C LEU A 270 -2.39 32.06 20.73
N LYS A 271 -2.33 30.72 20.82
CA LYS A 271 -1.40 30.01 21.71
C LYS A 271 0.07 30.28 21.35
N HIS A 272 0.38 30.47 20.07
CA HIS A 272 1.74 30.82 19.64
C HIS A 272 2.12 32.25 20.06
N LEU A 273 1.17 33.18 20.01
CA LEU A 273 1.39 34.58 20.43
C LEU A 273 1.62 34.71 21.93
N ASP A 274 0.87 33.96 22.75
CA ASP A 274 1.08 33.88 24.20
C ASP A 274 0.88 32.44 24.69
N PRO A 275 1.97 31.67 24.87
CA PRO A 275 1.90 30.28 25.33
C PRO A 275 1.34 30.10 26.75
N SER A 276 1.28 31.16 27.55
CA SER A 276 0.76 31.13 28.92
C SER A 276 -0.76 31.30 29.00
N CYS A 277 -1.39 31.71 27.90
CA CYS A 277 -2.81 31.95 27.82
C CYS A 277 -3.60 30.77 27.23
N VAL A 278 -4.86 30.64 27.66
CA VAL A 278 -5.86 29.78 27.03
C VAL A 278 -6.58 30.57 25.95
N GLY A 279 -6.54 30.09 24.71
CA GLY A 279 -7.24 30.67 23.57
C GLY A 279 -8.59 30.00 23.32
N VAL A 280 -9.62 30.80 23.03
CA VAL A 280 -10.94 30.34 22.56
C VAL A 280 -11.32 31.14 21.32
N CYS A 281 -11.91 30.46 20.34
CA CYS A 281 -12.55 31.15 19.21
C CYS A 281 -13.88 30.51 18.83
N ILE A 282 -14.71 31.30 18.16
CA ILE A 282 -15.97 30.86 17.57
C ILE A 282 -15.91 31.24 16.09
N VAL A 283 -16.06 30.26 15.22
CA VAL A 283 -16.05 30.41 13.76
C VAL A 283 -17.41 30.02 13.20
N LYS A 284 -17.86 30.74 12.17
CA LYS A 284 -19.06 30.40 11.40
C LYS A 284 -18.83 30.76 9.94
N HIS A 285 -19.06 29.82 9.03
CA HIS A 285 -18.82 30.00 7.59
C HIS A 285 -17.41 30.55 7.34
N THR A 286 -16.42 29.89 7.94
CA THR A 286 -14.98 30.21 7.91
C THR A 286 -14.59 31.60 8.40
N ASN A 287 -15.53 32.36 8.97
CA ASN A 287 -15.29 33.69 9.51
C ASN A 287 -15.30 33.66 11.05
N PRO A 288 -14.34 34.32 11.73
CA PRO A 288 -14.34 34.41 13.18
C PRO A 288 -15.48 35.32 13.63
N CYS A 289 -16.42 34.77 14.40
CA CYS A 289 -17.43 35.56 15.11
C CYS A 289 -16.82 36.25 16.33
N GLY A 290 -15.83 35.63 16.95
CA GLY A 290 -15.10 36.17 18.10
C GLY A 290 -13.94 35.28 18.51
N ALA A 291 -12.92 35.88 19.10
CA ALA A 291 -11.75 35.20 19.64
C ALA A 291 -11.29 35.90 20.92
N ALA A 292 -10.79 35.14 21.88
CA ALA A 292 -10.33 35.65 23.16
C ALA A 292 -9.14 34.82 23.68
N ILE A 293 -8.33 35.47 24.50
CA ILE A 293 -7.30 34.83 25.33
C ILE A 293 -7.58 35.15 26.79
N ALA A 294 -7.26 34.22 27.69
CA ALA A 294 -7.31 34.44 29.13
C ALA A 294 -6.07 33.81 29.79
N ALA A 295 -5.60 34.41 30.88
CA ALA A 295 -4.54 33.80 31.68
C ALA A 295 -4.99 32.42 32.18
N GLY A 296 -4.11 31.43 32.05
CA GLY A 296 -4.34 30.05 32.51
C GLY A 296 -4.29 29.89 34.01
#